data_AF-A0A0C2NG68-F1
#
_entry.id   AF-A0A0C2NG68-F1
#
_cell.length_a   1.000
_cell.length_b   1.000
_cell.length_c   1.000
_cell.angle_alpha   90.00
_cell.angle_beta   90.00
_cell.angle_gamma   90.00
#
_symmetry.space_group_name_H-M   'P 1'
#
loop_
_entity.id
_entity.type
_entity.pdbx_description
1 polymer ?
#
loop_
_entity_poly.entity_id
_entity_poly.type
_entity_poly.pdbx_seq_one_letter_code
_entity_poly.pdbx_strand_id
1 'polypeptide(L)'
;MDVPNFKFDEPVPDSAKRLIARKKGHPKSNISLLEYPIPSVCDLDKHEVLIELICAPINYADLLNMRGYYGTEIPQFPLSLGFEGLFRVLGHGKGVVSLDRGDLVMVNSYTVGKQCS
;
A
#
# COMPACT_ATOMS: atom_id res chain seq x y z
N MET A 1 24.36 -14.31 3.15
CA MET A 1 23.05 -13.84 2.67
C MET A 1 23.33 -12.70 1.73
N ASP A 2 22.92 -12.82 0.47
CA ASP A 2 22.95 -11.68 -0.45
C ASP A 2 21.92 -10.66 0.04
N VAL A 3 22.39 -9.46 0.36
CA VAL A 3 21.50 -8.34 0.68
C VAL A 3 20.90 -7.88 -0.64
N PRO A 4 19.56 -7.79 -0.77
CA PRO A 4 18.97 -7.27 -1.99
C PRO A 4 19.55 -5.89 -2.30
N ASN A 5 20.15 -5.74 -3.47
CA ASN A 5 20.63 -4.45 -3.94
C ASN A 5 19.43 -3.69 -4.51
N PHE A 6 18.72 -2.97 -3.65
CA PHE A 6 17.63 -2.11 -4.06
C PHE A 6 18.19 -0.91 -4.82
N LYS A 7 17.91 -0.85 -6.13
CA LYS A 7 18.32 0.28 -6.97
C LYS A 7 17.30 1.41 -6.82
N PHE A 8 17.68 2.43 -6.06
CA PHE A 8 16.73 3.47 -5.65
C PHE A 8 16.56 4.64 -6.65
N ASP A 9 17.30 4.62 -7.76
CA ASP A 9 17.26 5.67 -8.78
C ASP A 9 16.41 5.31 -10.00
N GLU A 10 15.70 4.17 -9.96
CA GLU A 10 14.86 3.74 -11.07
C GLU A 10 13.64 4.67 -11.27
N PRO A 11 13.21 4.90 -12.52
CA PRO A 11 12.00 5.65 -12.81
C PRO A 11 10.79 5.01 -12.14
N VAL A 12 9.88 5.84 -11.62
CA VAL A 12 8.58 5.38 -11.12
C VAL A 12 7.76 4.91 -12.33
N PRO A 13 7.20 3.68 -12.33
CA PRO A 13 6.38 3.20 -13.43
C PRO A 13 5.03 3.93 -13.50
N ASP A 14 4.35 3.85 -14.65
CA ASP A 14 3.05 4.50 -14.84
C ASP A 14 1.89 3.75 -14.14
N SER A 15 2.09 2.46 -13.82
CA SER A 15 1.10 1.61 -13.16
C SER A 15 1.71 0.77 -12.03
N ALA A 16 0.87 0.42 -11.06
CA ALA A 16 1.18 -0.47 -9.95
C ALA A 16 0.12 -1.56 -9.84
N LYS A 17 0.43 -2.58 -9.03
CA LYS A 17 -0.48 -3.69 -8.77
C LYS A 17 -0.77 -3.83 -7.28
N ARG A 18 -2.01 -4.21 -6.94
CA ARG A 18 -2.42 -4.49 -5.57
C ARG A 18 -3.27 -5.74 -5.46
N LEU A 19 -3.12 -6.44 -4.34
CA LEU A 19 -4.03 -7.51 -3.94
C LEU A 19 -5.36 -6.94 -3.41
N ILE A 20 -6.46 -7.33 -4.03
CA ILE A 20 -7.81 -6.93 -3.67
C ILE A 20 -8.64 -8.16 -3.33
N ALA A 21 -9.32 -8.14 -2.18
CA ALA A 21 -10.41 -9.05 -1.87
C ALA A 21 -11.74 -8.43 -2.30
N ARG A 22 -12.56 -9.15 -3.07
CA ARG A 22 -13.84 -8.60 -3.59
C ARG A 22 -15.06 -8.93 -2.72
N LYS A 23 -14.93 -9.91 -1.83
CA LYS A 23 -15.95 -10.37 -0.90
C LYS A 23 -15.32 -11.17 0.23
N LYS A 24 -16.08 -11.40 1.30
CA LYS A 24 -15.70 -12.30 2.39
C LYS A 24 -15.43 -13.72 1.90
N GLY A 25 -14.43 -14.39 2.47
CA GLY A 25 -14.20 -15.84 2.29
C GLY A 25 -12.72 -16.24 2.27
N HIS A 26 -12.42 -17.39 1.66
CA HIS A 26 -11.07 -17.96 1.70
C HIS A 26 -10.09 -17.17 0.79
N PRO A 27 -8.86 -16.87 1.23
CA PRO A 27 -7.88 -16.09 0.45
C PRO A 27 -7.69 -16.62 -0.98
N LYS A 28 -7.52 -17.95 -1.11
CA LYS A 28 -7.29 -18.64 -2.39
C LYS A 28 -8.38 -18.40 -3.45
N SER A 29 -9.62 -18.14 -3.04
CA SER A 29 -10.75 -17.99 -3.97
C SER A 29 -11.20 -16.54 -4.16
N ASN A 30 -10.72 -15.60 -3.32
CA ASN A 30 -11.27 -14.25 -3.23
C ASN A 30 -10.26 -13.13 -3.44
N ILE A 31 -8.96 -13.43 -3.46
CA ILE A 31 -7.91 -12.44 -3.75
C ILE A 31 -7.64 -12.40 -5.25
N SER A 32 -7.60 -11.19 -5.79
CA SER A 32 -7.21 -10.93 -7.17
C SER A 32 -6.18 -9.80 -7.22
N LEU A 33 -5.34 -9.80 -8.25
CA LEU A 33 -4.44 -8.70 -8.53
C LEU A 33 -5.19 -7.65 -9.35
N LEU A 34 -5.19 -6.40 -8.89
CA LEU A 34 -5.71 -5.24 -9.60
C LEU A 34 -4.54 -4.36 -10.02
N GLU A 35 -4.49 -4.02 -11.30
CA GLU A 35 -3.57 -3.00 -11.82
C GLU A 35 -4.25 -1.62 -11.80
N TYR A 36 -3.50 -0.58 -11.45
CA TYR A 36 -4.00 0.78 -11.32
C TYR A 36 -2.92 1.79 -11.71
N PRO A 37 -3.30 2.99 -12.23
CA PRO A 37 -2.33 4.04 -12.53
C PRO A 37 -1.71 4.59 -11.25
N ILE A 38 -0.41 4.90 -11.28
CA ILE A 38 0.27 5.60 -10.19
C ILE A 38 0.00 7.11 -10.31
N PRO A 39 -0.47 7.80 -9.26
CA PRO A 39 -0.65 9.24 -9.31
C PRO A 39 0.71 9.95 -9.45
N SER A 40 0.73 11.07 -10.17
CA SER A 40 1.89 11.96 -10.18
C SER A 40 2.04 12.63 -8.81
N VAL A 41 3.26 13.05 -8.47
CA VAL A 41 3.50 13.87 -7.26
C VAL A 41 2.66 15.17 -7.29
N CYS A 42 2.35 15.69 -8.49
CA CYS A 42 1.49 16.86 -8.66
C CYS A 42 0.02 16.60 -8.28
N ASP A 43 -0.41 15.34 -8.26
CA ASP A 43 -1.79 14.94 -7.95
C ASP A 43 -1.99 14.72 -6.43
N LEU A 44 -0.92 14.75 -5.64
CA LEU A 44 -0.97 14.51 -4.20
C LEU A 44 -1.58 15.69 -3.44
N ASP A 45 -2.46 15.39 -2.49
CA ASP A 45 -2.91 16.39 -1.54
C ASP A 45 -1.75 16.91 -0.68
N LYS A 46 -1.96 18.10 -0.09
CA LYS A 46 -0.93 18.84 0.66
C LYS A 46 -0.18 17.98 1.70
N HIS A 47 -0.84 17.01 2.32
CA HIS A 47 -0.29 16.20 3.41
C HIS A 47 -0.14 14.71 3.04
N GLU A 48 -0.20 14.37 1.76
CA GLU A 48 -0.04 13.00 1.29
C GLU A 48 1.40 12.68 0.91
N VAL A 49 1.70 11.39 0.92
CA VAL A 49 3.02 10.85 0.57
C VAL A 49 2.79 9.70 -0.40
N LEU A 50 3.44 9.76 -1.56
CA LEU A 50 3.49 8.66 -2.50
C LEU A 50 4.61 7.71 -2.07
N ILE A 51 4.26 6.46 -1.85
CA ILE A 51 5.18 5.44 -1.37
C ILE A 51 5.17 4.21 -2.28
N GLU A 52 6.34 3.60 -2.42
CA GLU A 52 6.54 2.29 -3.05
C GLU A 52 6.67 1.22 -1.96
N LEU A 53 5.90 0.15 -2.09
CA LEU A 53 6.02 -1.02 -1.22
C LEU A 53 7.26 -1.85 -1.59
N ILE A 54 8.22 -1.98 -0.67
CA ILE A 54 9.39 -2.84 -0.83
C ILE A 54 9.07 -4.27 -0.39
N CYS A 55 8.49 -4.40 0.81
CA CYS A 55 8.02 -5.68 1.32
C CYS A 55 6.88 -5.49 2.32
N ALA A 56 5.92 -6.40 2.27
CA ALA A 56 4.80 -6.48 3.21
C ALA A 56 4.76 -7.88 3.84
N PRO A 57 4.61 -7.98 5.17
CA PRO A 57 4.32 -9.26 5.79
C PRO A 57 2.91 -9.75 5.42
N ILE A 58 2.68 -11.05 5.55
CA ILE A 58 1.34 -11.62 5.58
C ILE A 58 1.07 -11.99 7.04
N ASN A 59 0.19 -11.24 7.69
CA ASN A 59 -0.18 -11.45 9.07
C ASN A 59 -1.49 -12.22 9.19
N TYR A 60 -1.72 -12.84 10.35
CA TYR A 60 -3.00 -13.49 10.64
C TYR A 60 -4.17 -12.49 10.67
N ALA A 61 -3.89 -11.24 11.09
CA ALA A 61 -4.84 -10.14 11.06
C ALA A 61 -5.41 -9.89 9.66
N ASP A 62 -4.61 -10.00 8.60
CA ASP A 62 -5.07 -9.83 7.21
C ASP A 62 -6.14 -10.88 6.85
N LEU A 63 -5.92 -12.12 7.28
CA LEU A 63 -6.83 -13.24 7.05
C LEU A 63 -8.15 -13.07 7.81
N LEU A 64 -8.07 -12.61 9.07
CA LEU A 64 -9.25 -12.35 9.89
C LEU A 64 -10.04 -11.15 9.37
N ASN A 65 -9.36 -10.07 8.97
CA ASN A 65 -9.98 -8.86 8.43
C ASN A 65 -10.77 -9.18 7.15
N MET A 66 -10.15 -9.79 6.15
CA MET A 66 -10.83 -10.21 4.91
C MET A 66 -12.06 -11.11 5.14
N ARG A 67 -12.12 -11.84 6.27
CA ARG A 67 -13.27 -12.69 6.64
C ARG A 67 -14.32 -11.95 7.48
N GLY A 68 -14.04 -10.72 7.90
CA GLY A 68 -14.91 -9.90 8.74
C GLY A 68 -14.85 -10.27 10.23
N TYR A 69 -13.73 -10.82 10.67
CA TYR A 69 -13.48 -11.24 12.06
C TYR A 69 -12.40 -10.40 12.77
N TYR A 70 -12.02 -9.26 12.20
CA TYR A 70 -10.98 -8.38 12.75
C TYR A 70 -11.38 -6.91 12.60
N GLY A 71 -11.05 -6.09 13.60
CA GLY A 71 -11.50 -4.70 13.69
C GLY A 71 -12.86 -4.55 14.36
N THR A 72 -13.26 -3.30 14.61
CA THR A 72 -14.57 -2.95 15.18
C THR A 72 -15.68 -2.88 14.13
N GLU A 73 -15.32 -2.72 12.86
CA GLU A 73 -16.24 -2.60 11.74
C GLU A 73 -16.02 -3.71 10.72
N ILE A 74 -17.10 -4.11 10.04
CA ILE A 74 -17.02 -5.03 8.92
C ILE A 74 -16.31 -4.31 7.77
N PRO A 75 -15.25 -4.87 7.16
CA PRO A 75 -14.57 -4.22 6.07
C PRO A 75 -15.51 -4.04 4.88
N GLN A 76 -15.38 -2.88 4.24
CA GLN A 76 -16.01 -2.63 2.96
C GLN A 76 -15.24 -3.34 1.85
N PHE A 77 -15.99 -3.90 0.91
CA PHE A 77 -15.43 -4.53 -0.28
C PHE A 77 -15.71 -3.66 -1.51
N PRO A 78 -14.78 -3.57 -2.48
CA PRO A 78 -13.49 -4.27 -2.55
C PRO A 78 -12.47 -3.78 -1.50
N LEU A 79 -11.83 -4.73 -0.82
CA LEU A 79 -10.86 -4.48 0.24
C LEU A 79 -9.45 -4.56 -0.32
N SER A 80 -8.67 -3.48 -0.17
CA SER A 80 -7.22 -3.51 -0.40
C SER A 80 -6.52 -4.30 0.70
N LEU A 81 -5.55 -5.14 0.35
CA LEU A 81 -4.77 -5.94 1.29
C LEU A 81 -3.33 -5.43 1.42
N GLY A 82 -2.66 -5.78 2.51
CA GLY A 82 -1.28 -5.35 2.79
C GLY A 82 -1.24 -3.99 3.49
N PHE A 83 -1.70 -3.96 4.74
CA PHE A 83 -1.80 -2.75 5.56
C PHE A 83 -0.49 -2.40 6.29
N GLU A 84 0.50 -3.26 6.16
CA GLU A 84 1.79 -3.15 6.81
C GLU A 84 2.92 -3.37 5.81
N GLY A 85 4.06 -2.74 6.06
CA GLY A 85 5.25 -2.98 5.26
C GLY A 85 6.37 -1.98 5.47
N LEU A 86 7.49 -2.27 4.79
CA LEU A 86 8.56 -1.33 4.54
C LEU A 86 8.31 -0.67 3.18
N PHE A 87 8.38 0.65 3.18
CA PHE A 87 8.13 1.46 2.01
C PHE A 87 9.24 2.46 1.78
N ARG A 88 9.35 2.90 0.52
CA ARG A 88 10.19 4.01 0.10
C ARG A 88 9.33 5.19 -0.33
N VAL A 89 9.71 6.40 0.09
CA VAL A 89 9.05 7.63 -0.36
C VAL A 89 9.46 7.93 -1.81
N LEU A 90 8.48 8.05 -2.70
CA LEU A 90 8.67 8.46 -4.10
C LEU A 90 8.42 9.97 -4.31
N GLY A 91 7.62 10.57 -3.43
CA GLY A 91 7.33 12.00 -3.41
C GLY A 91 6.27 12.33 -2.36
N HIS A 92 6.01 13.61 -2.14
CA HIS A 92 5.06 14.06 -1.12
C HIS A 92 4.42 15.40 -1.50
N GLY A 93 3.28 15.69 -0.90
CA GLY A 93 2.62 16.98 -0.97
C GLY A 93 3.44 18.09 -0.31
N LYS A 94 3.18 19.34 -0.71
CA LYS A 94 3.94 20.52 -0.27
C LYS A 94 3.90 20.83 1.23
N GLY A 95 2.96 20.24 1.96
CA GLY A 95 2.82 20.40 3.41
C GLY A 95 3.52 19.33 4.24
N VAL A 96 4.11 18.32 3.61
CA VAL A 96 4.97 17.34 4.27
C VAL A 96 6.39 17.91 4.32
N VAL A 97 6.92 18.09 5.53
CA VAL A 97 8.24 18.73 5.77
C VAL A 97 9.25 17.82 6.45
N SER A 98 8.83 16.62 6.85
CA SER A 98 9.61 15.69 7.66
C SER A 98 10.06 14.44 6.91
N LEU A 99 9.71 14.33 5.63
CA LEU A 99 10.03 13.21 4.75
C LEU A 99 10.44 13.78 3.39
N ASP A 100 11.40 13.12 2.74
CA ASP A 100 11.82 13.42 1.38
C ASP A 100 11.89 12.13 0.54
N ARG A 101 12.00 12.29 -0.78
CA ARG A 101 12.17 11.19 -1.71
C ARG A 101 13.39 10.35 -1.34
N GLY A 102 13.20 9.03 -1.29
CA GLY A 102 14.24 8.06 -0.92
C GLY A 102 14.18 7.61 0.54
N ASP A 103 13.46 8.34 1.41
CA ASP A 103 13.30 7.92 2.80
C ASP A 103 12.61 6.56 2.90
N LEU A 104 13.06 5.76 3.87
CA LEU A 104 12.45 4.50 4.22
C LEU A 104 11.50 4.69 5.39
N VAL A 105 10.25 4.25 5.22
CA VAL A 105 9.20 4.38 6.23
C VAL A 105 8.55 3.03 6.50
N MET A 106 8.22 2.77 7.75
CA MET A 106 7.35 1.67 8.12
C MET A 106 5.94 2.21 8.32
N VAL A 107 4.97 1.58 7.67
CA VAL A 107 3.57 1.94 7.84
C VAL A 107 2.82 0.75 8.40
N ASN A 108 1.95 1.02 9.37
CA ASN A 108 0.91 0.10 9.83
C ASN A 108 -0.39 0.89 9.86
N SER A 109 -1.14 0.85 8.76
CA SER A 109 -2.39 1.60 8.65
C SER A 109 -3.31 1.03 7.59
N TYR A 110 -4.61 1.01 7.91
CA TYR A 110 -5.68 0.71 6.95
C TYR A 110 -5.88 1.80 5.88
N THR A 111 -5.19 2.93 6.00
CA THR A 111 -5.20 3.99 4.98
C THR A 111 -4.20 3.73 3.85
N VAL A 112 -3.25 2.79 4.03
CA VAL A 112 -2.27 2.46 2.99
C VAL A 112 -3.00 1.99 1.74
N GLY A 113 -2.74 2.71 0.65
CA GLY A 113 -3.30 2.39 -0.63
C GLY A 113 -4.76 2.82 -0.85
N LYS A 114 -5.42 3.53 0.06
CA LYS A 114 -6.67 4.19 -0.36
C LYS A 114 -6.37 5.06 -1.58
N GLN A 115 -7.05 4.79 -2.69
CA GLN A 115 -7.08 5.73 -3.80
C GLN A 115 -7.80 6.96 -3.26
N CYS A 116 -7.12 8.10 -3.31
CA CYS A 116 -7.72 9.38 -3.02
C CYS A 116 -8.78 9.62 -4.10
N SER A 117 -10.00 9.92 -3.65
CA SER A 117 -11.17 10.17 -4.50
C SER A 117 -11.09 11.53 -5.16
#